data_AF-A0A3B0XLQ7-F1
#
_entry.id   AF-A0A3B0XLQ7-F1
#
_cell.length_a   1.000
_cell.length_b   1.000
_cell.length_c   1.000
_cell.angle_alpha   90.00
_cell.angle_beta   90.00
_cell.angle_gamma   90.00
#
_symmetry.space_group_name_H-M   'P 1'
#
loop_
_entity.id
_entity.type
_entity.pdbx_description
1 polymer ?
#
loop_
_entity_poly.entity_id
_entity_poly.type
_entity_poly.pdbx_seq_one_letter_code
_entity_poly.pdbx_strand_id
1 'polypeptide(L)'
;MNKIIFGIILLTAFTGALASEQQLETYISNFDYAARKEMKIDSKRLILLLKQKKAQLIDIRFTEEYTAWKVTPSINIPLNELPDRLNEINTNKIIVTACPHKDRAAIAMVYLRSKGIKAKYLTDGLIGLAENLRGDNAREFINSLNK
;
A
#
# COMPACT_ATOMS: atom_id res chain seq x y z
N MET A 1 -30.89 -34.04 -7.83
CA MET A 1 -30.58 -32.86 -8.67
C MET A 1 -29.52 -31.93 -8.06
N ASN A 2 -28.71 -32.38 -7.08
CA ASN A 2 -27.78 -31.50 -6.33
C ASN A 2 -26.27 -31.81 -6.55
N LYS A 3 -25.91 -32.78 -7.39
CA LYS A 3 -24.50 -33.15 -7.63
C LYS A 3 -23.79 -32.26 -8.66
N ILE A 4 -24.54 -31.62 -9.56
CA ILE A 4 -23.98 -30.76 -10.62
C ILE A 4 -23.54 -29.40 -10.06
N ILE A 5 -24.25 -28.86 -9.07
CA ILE A 5 -23.97 -27.55 -8.46
C ILE A 5 -22.63 -27.57 -7.70
N PHE A 6 -22.30 -28.68 -7.02
CA PHE A 6 -21.05 -28.82 -6.26
C PHE A 6 -19.80 -28.87 -7.17
N GLY A 7 -19.92 -29.46 -8.37
CA GLY A 7 -18.82 -29.53 -9.34
C GLY A 7 -18.50 -28.18 -10.00
N ILE A 8 -19.52 -27.35 -10.24
CA ILE A 8 -19.35 -26.02 -10.85
C ILE A 8 -18.68 -25.04 -9.87
N ILE A 9 -19.08 -25.05 -8.59
CA ILE A 9 -18.50 -24.18 -7.55
C ILE A 9 -17.02 -24.52 -7.32
N LEU A 10 -16.67 -25.81 -7.27
CA LEU A 10 -15.28 -26.26 -7.09
C LEU A 10 -14.38 -25.86 -8.28
N LEU A 11 -14.91 -25.92 -9.51
CA LEU A 11 -14.18 -25.51 -10.72
C LEU A 11 -13.91 -24.00 -10.73
N THR A 12 -14.88 -23.17 -10.31
CA THR A 12 -14.70 -21.71 -10.22
C THR A 12 -13.70 -21.27 -9.14
N ALA A 13 -13.68 -21.93 -7.98
CA ALA A 13 -12.71 -21.64 -6.93
C ALA A 13 -11.27 -21.99 -7.36
N PHE A 14 -11.10 -23.09 -8.10
CA PHE A 14 -9.81 -23.50 -8.64
C PHE A 14 -9.27 -22.49 -9.68
N THR A 15 -10.13 -21.95 -10.54
CA THR A 15 -9.73 -20.90 -11.50
C THR A 15 -9.29 -19.59 -10.83
N GLY A 16 -9.90 -19.21 -9.71
CA GLY A 16 -9.58 -17.96 -9.01
C GLY A 16 -8.19 -17.98 -8.34
N ALA A 17 -7.82 -19.09 -7.71
CA ALA A 17 -6.50 -19.26 -7.09
C ALA A 17 -5.39 -19.24 -8.15
N LEU A 18 -5.55 -20.00 -9.25
CA LEU A 18 -4.63 -20.02 -10.39
C LEU A 18 -4.42 -18.63 -11.01
N ALA A 19 -5.49 -17.84 -11.15
CA ALA A 19 -5.39 -16.48 -11.68
C ALA A 19 -4.56 -15.54 -10.76
N SER A 20 -4.59 -15.75 -9.44
CA SER A 20 -3.88 -14.91 -8.48
C SER A 20 -2.37 -15.17 -8.43
N GLU A 21 -1.94 -16.43 -8.54
CA GLU A 21 -0.53 -16.79 -8.65
C GLU A 21 0.06 -16.29 -9.98
N GLN A 22 -0.70 -16.45 -11.08
CA GLN A 22 -0.29 -15.97 -12.40
C GLN A 22 -0.03 -14.46 -12.43
N GLN A 23 -0.79 -13.68 -11.65
CA GLN A 23 -0.61 -12.22 -11.55
C GLN A 23 0.73 -11.82 -10.92
N LEU A 24 1.15 -12.50 -9.85
CA LEU A 24 2.42 -12.21 -9.18
C LEU A 24 3.61 -12.60 -10.06
N GLU A 25 3.58 -13.81 -10.62
CA GLU A 25 4.64 -14.28 -11.52
C GLU A 25 4.80 -13.37 -12.73
N THR A 26 3.68 -12.95 -13.35
CA THR A 26 3.71 -11.99 -14.47
C THR A 26 4.29 -10.64 -14.07
N TYR A 27 3.98 -10.14 -12.86
CA TYR A 27 4.58 -8.90 -12.37
C TYR A 27 6.09 -9.03 -12.18
N ILE A 28 6.54 -10.15 -11.59
CA ILE A 28 7.96 -10.41 -11.32
C ILE A 28 8.75 -10.60 -12.61
N SER A 29 8.23 -11.37 -13.58
CA SER A 29 8.92 -11.66 -14.83
C SER A 29 9.12 -10.43 -15.71
N ASN A 30 8.24 -9.43 -15.58
CA ASN A 30 8.32 -8.14 -16.29
C ASN A 30 9.03 -7.04 -15.49
N PHE A 31 9.58 -7.36 -14.32
CA PHE A 31 10.21 -6.36 -13.45
C PHE A 31 11.53 -5.85 -14.05
N ASP A 32 11.61 -4.55 -14.29
CA ASP A 32 12.77 -3.90 -14.91
C ASP A 32 13.38 -2.78 -14.06
N TYR A 33 14.41 -2.13 -14.59
CA TYR A 33 15.09 -1.04 -13.91
C TYR A 33 14.23 0.21 -13.73
N ALA A 34 13.27 0.45 -14.65
CA ALA A 34 12.33 1.56 -14.55
C ALA A 34 11.34 1.33 -13.40
N ALA A 35 10.76 0.13 -13.30
CA ALA A 35 9.90 -0.31 -12.21
C ALA A 35 10.63 -0.21 -10.86
N ARG A 36 11.89 -0.65 -10.77
CA ARG A 36 12.72 -0.52 -9.55
C ARG A 36 12.85 0.92 -9.06
N LYS A 37 12.96 1.90 -9.96
CA LYS A 37 13.02 3.32 -9.61
C LYS A 37 11.64 3.86 -9.25
N GLU A 38 10.64 3.53 -10.07
CA GLU A 38 9.29 4.06 -9.96
C GLU A 38 8.59 3.59 -8.67
N MET A 39 8.83 2.37 -8.20
CA MET A 39 8.19 1.83 -6.99
C MET A 39 8.60 2.50 -5.66
N LYS A 40 9.53 3.45 -5.69
CA LYS A 40 10.10 4.10 -4.50
C LYS A 40 9.57 5.51 -4.32
N ILE A 41 9.38 5.92 -3.07
CA ILE A 41 9.13 7.31 -2.70
C ILE A 41 9.74 7.58 -1.33
N ASP A 42 10.34 8.75 -1.13
CA ASP A 42 10.80 9.21 0.18
C ASP A 42 9.74 10.06 0.88
N SER A 43 9.91 10.28 2.18
CA SER A 43 8.98 11.06 2.99
C SER A 43 8.82 12.50 2.49
N LYS A 44 9.88 13.15 2.02
CA LYS A 44 9.83 14.52 1.49
C LYS A 44 8.88 14.61 0.30
N ARG A 45 8.98 13.69 -0.65
CA ARG A 45 8.08 13.64 -1.81
C ARG A 45 6.67 13.22 -1.40
N LEU A 46 6.54 12.27 -0.48
CA LEU A 46 5.24 11.86 0.05
C LEU A 46 4.49 13.04 0.68
N ILE A 47 5.15 13.83 1.54
CA ILE A 47 4.56 15.02 2.18
C ILE A 47 3.98 15.96 1.11
N LEU A 48 4.74 16.28 0.06
CA LEU A 48 4.26 17.12 -1.04
C LEU A 48 2.99 16.57 -1.71
N LEU A 49 2.92 15.25 -1.93
CA LEU A 49 1.76 14.63 -2.55
C LEU A 49 0.55 14.54 -1.62
N LEU A 50 0.76 14.35 -0.32
CA LEU A 50 -0.30 14.39 0.70
C LEU A 50 -0.93 15.80 0.77
N LYS A 51 -0.12 16.86 0.76
CA LYS A 51 -0.59 18.26 0.68
C LYS A 51 -1.46 18.51 -0.55
N GLN A 52 -1.12 17.89 -1.68
CA GLN A 52 -1.86 18.00 -2.94
C GLN A 52 -3.05 17.04 -3.06
N LYS A 53 -3.34 16.23 -2.02
CA LYS A 53 -4.38 15.20 -2.03
C LYS A 53 -4.20 14.16 -3.16
N LYS A 54 -2.97 14.00 -3.69
CA LYS A 54 -2.60 13.10 -4.80
C LYS A 54 -2.08 11.74 -4.36
N ALA A 55 -1.70 11.59 -3.09
CA ALA A 55 -1.26 10.33 -2.51
C ALA A 55 -2.15 9.92 -1.33
N GLN A 56 -2.12 8.62 -1.03
CA GLN A 56 -2.73 8.02 0.15
C GLN A 56 -1.68 7.16 0.87
N LEU A 57 -1.40 7.48 2.12
CA LEU A 57 -0.48 6.73 2.97
C LEU A 57 -1.22 5.56 3.63
N ILE A 58 -0.79 4.33 3.34
CA ILE A 58 -1.29 3.10 3.94
C ILE A 58 -0.26 2.59 4.95
N ASP A 59 -0.60 2.68 6.23
CA ASP A 59 0.20 2.10 7.30
C ASP A 59 -0.17 0.62 7.44
N ILE A 60 0.77 -0.24 7.08
CA ILE A 60 0.59 -1.70 6.98
C ILE A 60 1.06 -2.45 8.23
N ARG A 61 1.33 -1.72 9.31
CA ARG A 61 1.65 -2.30 10.62
C ARG A 61 0.40 -2.92 11.26
N PHE A 62 0.62 -3.75 12.27
CA PHE A 62 -0.47 -4.27 13.09
C PHE A 62 -1.22 -3.14 13.79
N THR A 63 -2.50 -3.37 14.12
CA THR A 63 -3.38 -2.35 14.69
C THR A 63 -2.83 -1.80 16.01
N GLU A 64 -2.17 -2.61 16.82
CA GLU A 64 -1.54 -2.21 18.08
C GLU A 64 -0.37 -1.25 17.85
N GLU A 65 0.47 -1.51 16.83
CA GLU A 65 1.57 -0.62 16.44
C GLU A 65 1.04 0.74 15.95
N TYR A 66 -0.04 0.73 15.17
CA TYR A 66 -0.70 1.93 14.65
C TYR A 66 -1.40 2.73 15.76
N THR A 67 -2.00 2.03 16.72
CA THR A 67 -2.63 2.63 17.91
C THR A 67 -1.59 3.27 18.80
N ALA A 68 -0.43 2.62 18.99
CA ALA A 68 0.65 3.15 19.80
C ALA A 68 1.20 4.48 19.25
N TRP A 69 1.30 4.61 17.93
CA TRP A 69 1.61 5.88 17.26
C TRP A 69 1.28 5.82 15.78
N LYS A 70 0.96 6.98 15.19
CA LYS A 70 0.65 7.11 13.76
C LYS A 70 1.00 8.50 13.23
N VAL A 71 1.28 8.57 11.93
CA VAL A 71 1.39 9.83 11.20
C VAL A 71 0.05 10.11 10.52
N THR A 72 -0.51 11.29 10.72
CA THR A 72 -1.78 11.70 10.08
C THR A 72 -1.47 12.61 8.88
N PRO A 73 -2.10 12.43 7.71
CA PRO A 73 -3.15 11.46 7.41
C PRO A 73 -2.56 10.11 6.96
N SER A 74 -3.05 9.02 7.53
CA SER A 74 -2.79 7.65 7.10
C SER A 74 -4.01 6.79 7.35
N ILE A 75 -4.11 5.67 6.63
CA ILE A 75 -5.12 4.63 6.85
C ILE A 75 -4.37 3.38 7.31
N ASN A 76 -4.84 2.75 8.39
CA ASN A 76 -4.28 1.48 8.83
C ASN A 76 -4.97 0.31 8.11
N ILE A 77 -4.19 -0.41 7.33
CA ILE A 77 -4.56 -1.69 6.72
C ILE A 77 -3.40 -2.65 6.98
N PRO A 78 -3.42 -3.40 8.10
CA PRO A 78 -2.37 -4.35 8.43
C PRO A 78 -2.04 -5.27 7.26
N LEU A 79 -0.76 -5.61 7.09
CA LEU A 79 -0.29 -6.39 5.93
C LEU A 79 -1.07 -7.71 5.75
N ASN A 80 -1.40 -8.38 6.85
CA ASN A 80 -2.16 -9.63 6.88
C ASN A 80 -3.64 -9.46 6.51
N GLU A 81 -4.18 -8.25 6.57
CA GLU A 81 -5.58 -7.92 6.23
C GLU A 81 -5.70 -7.26 4.85
N LEU A 82 -4.58 -6.83 4.27
CA LEU A 82 -4.55 -6.10 3.00
C LEU A 82 -5.30 -6.80 1.85
N PRO A 83 -5.24 -8.13 1.68
CA PRO A 83 -5.98 -8.81 0.62
C PRO A 83 -7.50 -8.61 0.70
N ASP A 84 -8.05 -8.56 1.91
CA ASP A 84 -9.51 -8.50 2.14
C ASP A 84 -10.03 -7.06 2.20
N ARG A 85 -9.14 -6.08 2.28
CA ARG A 85 -9.45 -4.65 2.50
C ARG A 85 -9.08 -3.76 1.32
N LEU A 86 -8.91 -4.34 0.12
CA LEU A 86 -8.57 -3.58 -1.09
C LEU A 86 -9.63 -2.53 -1.47
N ASN A 87 -10.89 -2.74 -1.09
CA ASN A 87 -12.00 -1.81 -1.31
C ASN A 87 -11.86 -0.49 -0.53
N GLU A 88 -11.05 -0.43 0.52
CA GLU A 88 -10.77 0.80 1.27
C GLU A 88 -9.72 1.70 0.59
N ILE A 89 -9.07 1.19 -0.45
CA ILE A 89 -7.97 1.86 -1.12
C ILE A 89 -8.52 2.71 -2.27
N ASN A 90 -8.26 4.02 -2.23
CA ASN A 90 -8.60 4.91 -3.33
C ASN A 90 -7.56 4.80 -4.45
N THR A 91 -7.86 3.99 -5.46
CA THR A 91 -6.99 3.72 -6.61
C THR A 91 -6.80 4.91 -7.57
N ASN A 92 -7.54 6.02 -7.38
CA ASN A 92 -7.31 7.27 -8.10
C ASN A 92 -6.11 8.07 -7.56
N LYS A 93 -5.58 7.69 -6.39
CA LYS A 93 -4.40 8.30 -5.77
C LYS A 93 -3.19 7.38 -5.90
N ILE A 94 -2.00 7.95 -5.78
CA ILE A 94 -0.78 7.16 -5.61
C ILE A 94 -0.81 6.54 -4.22
N ILE A 95 -0.81 5.21 -4.16
CA ILE A 95 -0.79 4.50 -2.88
C ILE A 95 0.65 4.40 -2.41
N VAL A 96 0.90 4.74 -1.15
CA VAL A 96 2.21 4.66 -0.53
C VAL A 96 2.10 3.78 0.70
N THR A 97 2.64 2.58 0.63
CA THR A 97 2.69 1.64 1.76
C THR A 97 3.84 2.02 2.69
N ALA A 98 3.63 1.89 4.00
CA ALA A 98 4.63 2.26 4.99
C ALA A 98 4.59 1.36 6.23
N CYS A 99 5.77 1.06 6.76
CA CYS A 99 6.02 0.42 8.05
C CYS A 99 7.14 1.21 8.76
N PRO A 100 7.68 0.79 9.93
CA PRO A 100 8.71 1.58 10.62
C PRO A 100 9.93 1.86 9.73
N HIS A 101 10.36 0.85 8.97
CA HIS A 101 11.40 0.92 7.93
C HIS A 101 10.80 0.65 6.54
N LYS A 102 11.16 -0.45 5.87
CA LYS A 102 10.76 -0.69 4.47
C LYS A 102 10.28 -2.12 4.13
N ASP A 103 10.57 -3.11 4.96
CA ASP A 103 10.46 -4.52 4.55
C ASP A 103 9.01 -4.93 4.29
N ARG A 104 8.14 -4.73 5.29
CA ARG A 104 6.71 -5.02 5.15
C ARG A 104 6.07 -4.11 4.09
N ALA A 105 6.51 -2.85 3.99
CA ALA A 105 5.98 -1.89 3.02
C ALA A 105 6.28 -2.32 1.58
N ALA A 106 7.49 -2.83 1.31
CA ALA A 106 7.86 -3.37 0.01
C ALA A 106 7.00 -4.58 -0.36
N ILE A 107 6.74 -5.50 0.59
CA ILE A 107 5.85 -6.65 0.38
C ILE A 107 4.45 -6.19 -0.01
N ALA A 108 3.85 -5.26 0.75
CA ALA A 108 2.53 -4.70 0.44
C ALA A 108 2.49 -4.02 -0.93
N MET A 109 3.54 -3.28 -1.29
CA MET A 109 3.64 -2.60 -2.59
C MET A 109 3.68 -3.61 -3.75
N VAL A 110 4.48 -4.67 -3.62
CA VAL A 110 4.55 -5.74 -4.63
C VAL A 110 3.19 -6.41 -4.79
N TYR A 111 2.52 -6.74 -3.69
CA TYR A 111 1.17 -7.32 -3.71
C TYR A 111 0.16 -6.41 -4.45
N LEU A 112 0.14 -5.11 -4.13
CA LEU A 112 -0.77 -4.18 -4.81
C LEU A 112 -0.47 -4.09 -6.31
N ARG A 113 0.81 -4.03 -6.69
CA ARG A 113 1.20 -3.92 -8.11
C ARG A 113 0.91 -5.19 -8.91
N SER A 114 1.03 -6.38 -8.30
CA SER A 114 0.62 -7.62 -8.98
C SER A 114 -0.90 -7.65 -9.26
N LYS A 115 -1.70 -6.94 -8.45
CA LYS A 115 -3.13 -6.68 -8.71
C LYS A 115 -3.41 -5.51 -9.66
N GLY A 116 -2.39 -4.95 -10.32
CA GLY A 116 -2.52 -3.81 -11.23
C GLY A 116 -2.74 -2.46 -10.52
N ILE A 117 -2.60 -2.40 -9.20
CA ILE A 117 -2.81 -1.19 -8.41
C ILE A 117 -1.50 -0.38 -8.36
N LYS A 118 -1.58 0.92 -8.68
CA LYS A 118 -0.42 1.82 -8.67
C LYS A 118 0.03 2.11 -7.24
N ALA A 119 1.08 1.42 -6.81
CA ALA A 119 1.65 1.56 -5.47
C ALA A 119 3.17 1.82 -5.48
N LYS A 120 3.60 2.56 -4.47
CA LYS A 120 5.00 2.79 -4.08
C LYS A 120 5.18 2.39 -2.61
N TYR A 121 6.40 2.12 -2.19
CA TYR A 121 6.73 1.95 -0.77
C TYR A 121 7.60 3.11 -0.27
N LEU A 122 7.38 3.50 0.98
CA LEU A 122 8.11 4.57 1.64
C LEU A 122 9.54 4.10 1.99
N THR A 123 10.56 4.67 1.34
CA THR A 123 11.92 4.14 1.41
C THR A 123 12.64 4.41 2.72
N ASP A 124 12.30 5.51 3.38
CA ASP A 124 12.83 5.94 4.68
C ASP A 124 11.87 5.60 5.84
N GLY A 125 10.78 4.90 5.55
CA GLY A 125 9.82 4.40 6.53
C GLY A 125 9.09 5.48 7.32
N LEU A 126 8.22 5.04 8.22
CA LEU A 126 7.47 5.92 9.09
C LEU A 126 8.37 6.70 10.07
N ILE A 127 9.52 6.12 10.45
CA ILE A 127 10.51 6.80 11.28
C ILE A 127 11.12 7.97 10.49
N GLY A 128 11.58 7.75 9.26
CA GLY A 128 12.09 8.84 8.41
C GLY A 128 11.02 9.90 8.10
N LEU A 129 9.76 9.49 7.94
CA LEU A 129 8.65 10.43 7.81
C LEU A 129 8.46 11.28 9.08
N ALA A 130 8.47 10.67 10.26
CA ALA A 130 8.39 11.40 11.52
C ALA A 130 9.56 12.37 11.68
N GLU A 131 10.77 11.96 11.31
CA GLU A 131 11.95 12.83 11.33
C GLU A 131 11.82 14.05 10.39
N ASN A 132 11.14 13.91 9.25
CA ASN A 132 10.87 15.03 8.36
C ASN A 132 9.68 15.89 8.82
N LEU A 133 8.73 15.31 9.55
CA LEU A 133 7.57 15.97 10.15
C LEU A 133 7.84 16.39 11.60
N ARG A 134 8.90 17.18 11.82
CA ARG A 134 9.23 17.78 13.12
C ARG A 134 9.29 19.31 13.04
N GLY A 135 9.00 19.98 14.16
CA GLY A 135 9.05 21.44 14.26
C GLY A 135 8.16 22.15 13.25
N ASP A 136 8.72 23.13 12.53
CA ASP A 136 7.98 23.95 11.57
C ASP A 136 7.43 23.14 10.39
N ASN A 137 8.15 22.13 9.91
CA ASN A 137 7.68 21.25 8.84
C ASN A 137 6.36 20.57 9.21
N ALA A 138 6.24 20.10 10.46
CA ALA A 138 5.02 19.48 10.96
C ALA A 138 3.86 20.48 10.99
N ARG A 139 4.13 21.67 11.53
CA ARG A 139 3.15 22.77 11.63
C ARG A 139 2.62 23.18 10.26
N GLU A 140 3.51 23.41 9.30
CA GLU A 140 3.16 23.76 7.93
C GLU A 140 2.37 22.66 7.23
N PHE A 141 2.78 21.40 7.43
CA PHE A 141 2.09 20.26 6.86
C PHE A 141 0.63 20.22 7.34
N ILE A 142 0.39 20.25 8.65
CA ILE A 142 -0.96 20.26 9.22
C ILE A 142 -1.78 21.44 8.70
N ASN A 143 -1.22 22.65 8.71
CA ASN A 143 -1.92 23.84 8.21
C ASN A 143 -2.33 23.74 6.74
N SER A 144 -1.59 22.97 5.94
CA SER A 144 -1.92 22.77 4.52
C SER A 144 -2.99 21.70 4.27
N LEU A 145 -3.26 20.81 5.23
CA LEU A 145 -4.32 19.81 5.10
C LEU A 145 -5.72 20.39 5.36
N ASN A 146 -5.78 21.45 6.16
CA ASN A 146 -7.01 22.18 6.50
C ASN A 146 -7.42 23.22 5.44
N LYS A 147 -6.70 23.29 4.33
CA LYS A 147 -6.99 24.14 3.17
C LYS A 147 -7.58 23.30 2.02
#